data_AF-A0A933HNP6-F1
#
_entry.id   AF-A0A933HNP6-F1
#
_cell.length_a   1.000
_cell.length_b   1.000
_cell.length_c   1.000
_cell.angle_alpha   90.00
_cell.angle_beta   90.00
_cell.angle_gamma   90.00
#
_symmetry.space_group_name_H-M   'P 1'
#
loop_
_entity.id
_entity.type
_entity.pdbx_description
1 polymer ?
#
loop_
_entity_poly.entity_id
_entity_poly.type
_entity_poly.pdbx_seq_one_letter_code
_entity_poly.pdbx_strand_id
1 'polypeptide(L)'
;MKTPQQRCKARTKSGALCPNHPSASGFCYAHDPARGRERARARRKGGSHSRIPHNGNADALPKQVRTLQDVLAVLDYTLAETLPMENSIQRARLLVALSHAFIEAIKEGELEARVEAIEHALKLRGENEK
;
A
#
# COMPACT_ATOMS: atom_id res chain seq x y z
N MET A 1 -26.65 41.67 -25.35
CA MET A 1 -26.57 40.37 -26.05
C MET A 1 -25.39 39.58 -25.49
N LYS A 2 -25.61 38.39 -24.90
CA LYS A 2 -24.51 37.51 -24.47
C LYS A 2 -23.89 36.89 -25.73
N THR A 3 -22.61 37.14 -25.98
CA THR A 3 -21.84 36.48 -27.05
C THR A 3 -22.01 34.96 -26.91
N PRO A 4 -22.37 34.21 -27.95
CA PRO A 4 -22.53 32.77 -27.83
C PRO A 4 -21.20 32.19 -27.35
N GLN A 5 -21.20 31.65 -26.13
CA GLN A 5 -20.04 31.00 -25.55
C GLN A 5 -19.63 29.89 -26.50
N GLN A 6 -18.45 30.04 -27.10
CA GLN A 6 -17.91 29.06 -28.03
C GLN A 6 -17.88 27.71 -27.32
N ARG A 7 -18.39 26.68 -27.99
CA ARG A 7 -18.42 25.30 -27.47
C ARG A 7 -17.51 24.43 -28.32
N CYS A 8 -17.00 23.37 -27.72
CA CYS A 8 -16.27 22.34 -28.43
C CYS A 8 -17.10 21.79 -29.60
N LYS A 9 -16.48 21.73 -30.79
CA LYS A 9 -17.11 21.26 -32.05
C LYS A 9 -17.45 19.76 -32.05
N ALA A 10 -16.87 18.97 -31.14
CA ALA A 10 -17.14 17.54 -31.04
C ALA A 10 -18.50 17.22 -30.38
N ARG A 11 -19.02 16.03 -30.69
CA ARG A 11 -20.21 15.45 -30.06
C ARG A 11 -19.83 14.49 -28.93
N THR A 12 -20.66 14.43 -27.90
CA THR A 12 -20.57 13.44 -26.83
C THR A 12 -20.97 12.05 -27.35
N LYS A 13 -20.80 11.01 -26.53
CA LYS A 13 -21.28 9.66 -26.83
C LYS A 13 -22.80 9.59 -27.07
N SER A 14 -23.57 10.51 -26.49
CA SER A 14 -25.02 10.62 -26.70
C SER A 14 -25.41 11.43 -27.95
N GLY A 15 -24.44 11.89 -28.74
CA GLY A 15 -24.68 12.68 -29.95
C GLY A 15 -24.90 14.18 -29.71
N ALA A 16 -25.05 14.63 -28.46
CA ALA A 16 -25.19 16.05 -28.12
C ALA A 16 -23.86 16.81 -28.33
N LEU A 17 -23.91 18.14 -28.52
CA LEU A 17 -22.71 18.97 -28.57
C LEU A 17 -21.98 18.98 -27.23
N CYS A 18 -20.66 18.88 -27.25
CA CYS A 18 -19.85 18.94 -26.04
C CYS A 18 -19.99 20.32 -25.36
N PRO A 19 -20.31 20.39 -24.06
CA PRO A 19 -20.53 21.66 -23.36
C PRO A 19 -19.21 22.38 -22.99
N ASN A 20 -18.07 21.70 -23.11
CA ASN A 20 -16.78 22.24 -22.68
C ASN A 20 -16.31 23.38 -23.57
N HIS A 21 -15.57 24.32 -22.96
CA HIS A 21 -14.96 25.42 -23.68
C HIS A 21 -13.90 24.92 -24.68
N PRO A 22 -13.92 25.38 -25.94
CA PRO A 22 -12.94 25.01 -26.94
C PRO A 22 -11.63 25.77 -26.72
N SER A 23 -10.53 25.21 -27.21
CA SER A 23 -9.29 25.96 -27.44
C SER A 23 -9.33 26.63 -28.83
N ALA A 24 -8.22 27.27 -29.24
CA ALA A 24 -8.10 27.85 -30.57
C ALA A 24 -8.35 26.86 -31.72
N SER A 25 -8.18 25.55 -31.49
CA SER A 25 -8.49 24.49 -32.47
C SER A 25 -10.00 24.28 -32.68
N GLY A 26 -10.86 24.88 -31.85
CA GLY A 26 -12.30 24.64 -31.83
C GLY A 26 -12.72 23.38 -31.07
N PHE A 27 -11.76 22.66 -30.47
CA PHE A 27 -12.01 21.49 -29.63
C PHE A 27 -11.55 21.73 -28.19
N CYS A 28 -12.24 21.12 -27.22
CA CYS A 28 -11.77 21.09 -25.83
C CYS A 28 -10.62 20.09 -25.66
N TYR A 29 -9.91 20.15 -24.54
CA TYR A 29 -8.79 19.26 -24.24
C TYR A 29 -9.10 17.77 -24.49
N ALA A 30 -10.29 17.31 -24.09
CA ALA A 30 -10.73 15.92 -24.22
C ALA A 30 -10.97 15.47 -25.67
N HIS A 31 -11.40 16.38 -26.55
CA HIS A 31 -11.83 16.06 -27.91
C HIS A 31 -10.87 16.54 -29.01
N ASP A 32 -9.87 17.35 -28.68
CA ASP A 32 -8.88 17.81 -29.65
C ASP A 32 -8.07 16.61 -30.20
N PRO A 33 -8.14 16.29 -31.51
CA PRO A 33 -7.41 15.17 -32.09
C PRO A 33 -5.89 15.33 -31.96
N ALA A 34 -5.37 16.56 -32.07
CA ALA A 34 -3.93 16.84 -32.00
C ALA A 34 -3.36 16.57 -30.60
N ARG A 35 -4.18 16.64 -29.55
CA ARG A 35 -3.79 16.41 -28.16
C ARG A 35 -3.92 14.96 -27.70
N GLY A 36 -4.22 14.02 -28.61
CA GLY A 36 -4.38 12.60 -28.25
C GLY A 36 -3.16 12.01 -27.52
N ARG A 37 -1.94 12.33 -27.98
CA ARG A 37 -0.69 11.89 -27.34
C ARG A 37 -0.49 12.50 -25.95
N GLU A 38 -0.77 13.79 -25.81
CA GLU A 38 -0.72 14.52 -24.53
C GLU A 38 -1.66 13.88 -23.50
N ARG A 39 -2.93 13.63 -23.88
CA ARG A 39 -3.91 12.94 -23.03
C ARG A 39 -3.47 11.54 -22.63
N ALA A 40 -2.86 10.79 -23.54
CA ALA A 40 -2.35 9.46 -23.24
C ALA A 40 -1.21 9.51 -22.20
N ARG A 41 -0.29 10.48 -22.35
CA ARG A 41 0.78 10.71 -21.37
C ARG A 41 0.21 11.13 -20.01
N ALA A 42 -0.75 12.06 -19.99
CA ALA A 42 -1.39 12.51 -18.74
C ALA A 42 -2.10 11.37 -18.00
N ARG A 43 -2.85 10.52 -18.72
CA ARG A 43 -3.48 9.31 -18.14
C ARG A 43 -2.45 8.34 -17.58
N ARG A 44 -1.35 8.09 -18.31
CA ARG A 44 -0.26 7.23 -17.83
C ARG A 44 0.38 7.80 -16.57
N LYS A 45 0.64 9.11 -16.54
CA LYS A 45 1.20 9.83 -15.39
C LYS A 45 0.25 9.75 -14.18
N GLY A 46 -1.05 9.96 -14.39
CA GLY A 46 -2.06 9.77 -13.34
C GLY A 46 -2.05 8.36 -12.78
N GLY A 47 -2.07 7.35 -13.65
CA GLY A 47 -2.01 5.95 -13.23
C GLY A 47 -0.71 5.56 -12.51
N SER A 48 0.44 6.13 -12.89
CA SER A 48 1.69 5.90 -12.15
C SER A 48 1.69 6.56 -10.77
N HIS A 49 1.04 7.71 -10.61
CA HIS A 49 0.86 8.33 -9.29
C HIS A 49 -0.17 7.62 -8.42
N SER A 50 -1.11 6.88 -9.03
CA SER A 50 -2.07 6.03 -8.30
C SER A 50 -1.51 4.66 -7.92
N ARG A 51 -0.33 4.27 -8.41
CA ARG A 51 0.35 3.07 -7.92
C ARG A 51 0.92 3.40 -6.55
N ILE A 52 0.42 2.71 -5.53
CA ILE A 52 1.01 2.72 -4.19
C ILE A 52 2.21 1.75 -4.28
N PRO A 53 3.46 2.25 -4.23
CA PRO A 53 4.60 1.36 -4.17
C PRO A 53 4.57 0.61 -2.83
N HIS A 54 4.82 -0.70 -2.88
CA HIS A 54 5.21 -1.46 -1.70
C HIS A 54 6.65 -1.08 -1.36
N ASN A 55 6.88 -0.76 -0.10
CA ASN A 55 8.17 -0.40 0.49
C ASN A 55 8.80 -1.61 1.21
N GLY A 56 8.00 -2.58 1.65
CA GLY A 56 8.44 -3.86 2.20
C GLY A 56 8.76 -4.89 1.10
N ASN A 57 9.64 -5.84 1.42
CA ASN A 57 9.93 -6.98 0.56
C ASN A 57 8.84 -8.06 0.70
N ALA A 58 7.82 -8.02 -0.16
CA ALA A 58 6.73 -9.00 -0.14
C ALA A 58 7.19 -10.43 -0.42
N ASP A 59 8.31 -10.63 -1.14
CA ASP A 59 8.84 -11.96 -1.43
C ASP A 59 9.47 -12.61 -0.19
N ALA A 60 9.79 -11.82 0.85
CA ALA A 60 10.27 -12.32 2.13
C ALA A 60 9.14 -12.78 3.07
N LEU A 61 7.87 -12.56 2.70
CA LEU A 61 6.74 -12.97 3.53
C LEU A 61 6.52 -14.49 3.47
N PRO A 62 6.21 -15.12 4.61
CA PRO A 62 5.86 -16.53 4.65
C PRO A 62 4.51 -16.75 3.95
N LYS A 63 4.36 -17.89 3.26
CA LYS A 63 3.07 -18.28 2.66
C LYS A 63 1.98 -18.54 3.71
N GLN A 64 2.37 -18.93 4.92
CA GLN A 64 1.50 -19.18 6.06
C GLN A 64 2.26 -18.84 7.33
N VAL A 65 1.56 -18.25 8.31
CA VAL A 65 2.14 -17.97 9.63
C VAL A 65 2.03 -19.23 10.50
N ARG A 66 3.17 -19.83 10.83
CA ARG A 66 3.24 -21.09 11.60
C ARG A 66 4.17 -20.98 12.81
N THR A 67 5.13 -20.08 12.77
CA THR A 67 6.17 -19.88 13.79
C THR A 67 6.19 -18.44 14.26
N LEU A 68 6.86 -18.18 15.40
CA LEU A 68 7.13 -16.83 15.86
C LEU A 68 7.93 -16.01 14.84
N GLN A 69 8.87 -16.66 14.13
CA GLN A 69 9.64 -16.02 13.07
C GLN A 69 8.76 -15.57 11.90
N ASP A 70 7.73 -16.35 11.55
CA ASP A 70 6.75 -15.96 10.53
C ASP A 70 5.94 -14.74 10.96
N VAL A 71 5.56 -14.67 12.24
CA VAL A 71 4.86 -13.50 12.82
C VAL A 71 5.74 -12.26 12.68
N LEU A 72 7.01 -12.34 13.11
CA LEU A 72 7.95 -11.24 13.02
C LEU A 72 8.16 -10.77 11.58
N ALA A 73 8.28 -11.70 10.62
CA ALA A 73 8.42 -11.35 9.20
C ALA A 73 7.21 -10.54 8.67
N VAL A 74 5.99 -10.89 9.08
CA VAL A 74 4.78 -10.14 8.71
C VAL A 74 4.74 -8.77 9.39
N LEU A 75 5.13 -8.69 10.68
CA LEU A 75 5.16 -7.43 11.42
C LEU A 75 6.21 -6.46 10.85
N ASP A 76 7.41 -6.95 10.52
CA ASP A 76 8.49 -6.17 9.91
C ASP A 76 8.09 -5.65 8.53
N TYR A 77 7.48 -6.49 7.70
CA TYR A 77 6.93 -6.06 6.41
C TYR A 77 5.88 -4.96 6.61
N THR A 78 4.95 -5.15 7.55
CA THR A 78 3.88 -4.18 7.80
C THR A 78 4.43 -2.85 8.34
N LEU A 79 5.47 -2.90 9.18
CA LEU A 79 6.18 -1.71 9.64
C LEU A 79 6.84 -0.98 8.46
N ALA A 80 7.54 -1.69 7.57
CA ALA A 80 8.16 -1.13 6.38
C ALA A 80 7.13 -0.49 5.43
N GLU A 81 5.94 -1.08 5.28
CA GLU A 81 4.82 -0.49 4.52
C GLU A 81 4.24 0.75 5.18
N THR A 82 4.17 0.77 6.52
CA THR A 82 3.46 1.80 7.29
C THR A 82 4.29 3.07 7.49
N LEU A 83 5.59 2.94 7.72
CA LEU A 83 6.49 4.06 7.98
C LEU A 83 6.43 5.18 6.91
N PRO A 84 6.47 4.88 5.60
CA PRO A 84 6.44 5.88 4.53
C PRO A 84 5.03 6.38 4.19
N MET A 85 3.97 5.85 4.82
CA MET A 85 2.62 6.38 4.61
C MET A 85 2.54 7.86 5.00
N GLU A 86 1.68 8.60 4.30
CA GLU A 86 1.35 9.97 4.65
C GLU A 86 0.85 10.07 6.09
N ASN A 87 1.25 11.16 6.76
CA ASN A 87 0.93 11.33 8.17
C ASN A 87 -0.59 11.44 8.37
N SER A 88 -1.13 10.57 9.21
CA SER A 88 -2.57 10.44 9.43
C SER A 88 -2.86 9.75 10.77
N ILE A 89 -4.08 9.93 11.28
CA ILE A 89 -4.54 9.23 12.49
C ILE A 89 -4.53 7.72 12.28
N GLN A 90 -4.84 7.26 11.07
CA GLN A 90 -4.84 5.85 10.69
C GLN A 90 -3.43 5.27 10.78
N ARG A 91 -2.42 5.98 10.24
CA ARG A 91 -1.01 5.61 10.37
C ARG A 91 -0.59 5.52 11.83
N ALA A 92 -0.94 6.53 12.64
CA ALA A 92 -0.60 6.54 14.07
C ALA A 92 -1.21 5.35 14.83
N ARG A 93 -2.49 5.05 14.58
CA ARG A 93 -3.19 3.90 15.18
C ARG A 93 -2.56 2.57 14.77
N LEU A 94 -2.20 2.42 13.50
CA LEU A 94 -1.55 1.21 13.02
C LEU A 94 -0.16 1.04 13.65
N LEU A 95 0.63 2.10 13.76
CA LEU A 95 1.93 2.05 14.43
C LEU A 95 1.80 1.66 15.91
N VAL A 96 0.81 2.18 16.63
CA VAL A 96 0.53 1.75 18.01
C VAL A 96 0.20 0.26 18.06
N ALA A 97 -0.70 -0.21 17.18
CA ALA A 97 -1.07 -1.63 17.12
C ALA A 97 0.14 -2.54 16.79
N LEU A 98 1.01 -2.12 15.87
CA LEU A 98 2.26 -2.82 15.55
C LEU A 98 3.19 -2.89 16.76
N SER A 99 3.37 -1.78 17.48
CA SER A 99 4.19 -1.76 18.70
C SER A 99 3.68 -2.78 19.73
N HIS A 100 2.37 -2.86 19.93
CA HIS A 100 1.79 -3.87 20.81
C HIS A 100 2.04 -5.30 20.31
N ALA A 101 1.85 -5.55 19.01
CA ALA A 101 2.08 -6.87 18.43
C ALA A 101 3.55 -7.31 18.54
N PHE A 102 4.51 -6.41 18.32
CA PHE A 102 5.94 -6.70 18.53
C PHE A 102 6.26 -7.01 19.99
N ILE A 103 5.71 -6.25 20.93
CA ILE A 103 5.90 -6.51 22.36
C ILE A 103 5.41 -7.91 22.73
N GLU A 104 4.23 -8.31 22.27
CA GLU A 104 3.70 -9.65 22.56
C GLU A 104 4.52 -10.76 21.87
N ALA A 105 4.94 -10.57 20.63
CA ALA A 105 5.82 -11.54 19.94
C ALA A 105 7.16 -11.73 20.68
N ILE A 106 7.78 -10.65 21.15
CA ILE A 106 9.03 -10.72 21.90
C ILE A 106 8.83 -11.45 23.24
N LYS A 107 7.76 -11.13 23.97
CA LYS A 107 7.43 -11.82 25.23
C LYS A 107 7.23 -13.31 25.03
N GLU A 108 6.53 -13.71 23.97
CA GLU A 108 6.30 -15.14 23.68
C GLU A 108 7.62 -15.85 23.38
N GLY A 109 8.50 -15.24 22.58
CA GLY A 109 9.83 -15.80 22.31
C GLY A 109 10.72 -15.93 23.55
N GLU A 110 10.68 -14.93 24.45
CA GLU A 110 11.36 -15.02 25.75
C GLU A 110 10.81 -16.14 26.63
N LEU A 111 9.49 -16.37 26.60
CA LEU A 111 8.85 -17.46 27.32
C LEU A 111 9.24 -18.83 26.73
N GLU A 112 9.19 -19.00 25.41
CA GLU A 112 9.64 -20.23 24.73
C GLU A 112 11.08 -20.56 25.12
N ALA A 113 12.01 -19.59 25.03
CA ALA A 113 13.41 -19.79 25.39
C ALA A 113 13.60 -20.20 26.86
N ARG A 114 12.80 -19.63 27.77
CA ARG A 114 12.84 -19.99 29.20
C ARG A 114 12.30 -21.39 29.45
N VAL A 115 11.24 -21.80 28.74
CA VAL A 115 10.67 -23.16 28.83
C VAL A 115 11.68 -24.17 28.31
N GLU A 116 12.28 -23.92 27.14
CA GLU A 116 13.30 -24.81 26.55
C GLU A 116 14.49 -25.00 27.49
N ALA A 117 14.97 -23.93 28.14
CA ALA A 117 16.05 -24.02 29.11
C ALA A 117 15.69 -24.90 30.33
N ILE A 118 14.44 -24.81 30.81
CA ILE A 118 13.94 -25.65 31.91
C ILE A 118 13.82 -27.11 31.48
N GLU A 119 13.25 -27.38 30.30
CA GLU A 119 13.10 -28.72 29.76
C GLU A 119 14.47 -29.39 29.55
N HIS A 120 15.45 -28.64 29.06
CA HIS A 120 16.82 -29.11 28.91
C HIS A 120 17.46 -29.45 30.26
N ALA A 121 17.29 -28.59 31.28
CA ALA A 121 17.81 -28.85 32.63
C ALA A 121 17.19 -30.12 33.26
N LEU A 122 15.90 -30.36 33.03
CA LEU A 122 15.20 -31.56 33.53
C LEU A 122 15.69 -32.84 32.83
N LYS A 123 15.97 -32.79 31.51
CA LYS A 123 16.55 -33.91 30.77
C LYS A 123 17.92 -34.30 31.32
N LEU A 124 18.82 -33.32 31.50
CA LEU A 124 20.16 -33.56 32.04
C LEU A 124 20.12 -34.16 33.45
N ARG A 125 19.20 -33.69 34.30
CA ARG A 125 19.03 -34.25 35.64
C ARG A 125 18.59 -35.72 35.60
N GLY A 126 17.62 -36.06 34.74
CA GLY A 126 17.14 -37.45 34.59
C GLY A 126 18.17 -38.41 33.99
N GLU A 127 19.13 -37.91 33.22
CA GLU A 127 20.28 -38.69 32.72
C GLU A 127 21.31 -38.96 33.81
N ASN A 128 21.54 -38.00 34.72
CA ASN A 128 22.46 -38.16 35.85
C ASN A 128 21.94 -39.07 36.97
N GLU A 129 20.63 -39.36 37.00
CA GLU A 129 19.99 -40.24 37.98
C GLU A 129 19.89 -41.71 37.49
N LYS A 130 20.36 -42.01 36.27
CA LYS A 130 20.44 -43.37 35.69
C LYS A 130 21.85 -43.94 35.76
#